data_AF-A0AAV0WA30-F1
#
_entry.id   AF-A0AAV0WA30-F1
#
_cell.length_a   1.000
_cell.length_b   1.000
_cell.length_c   1.000
_cell.angle_alpha   90.00
_cell.angle_beta   90.00
_cell.angle_gamma   90.00
#
_symmetry.space_group_name_H-M   'P 1'
#
loop_
_entity.id
_entity.type
_entity.pdbx_description
1 polymer ?
#
loop_
_entity_poly.entity_id
_entity_poly.type
_entity_poly.pdbx_seq_one_letter_code
_entity_poly.pdbx_strand_id
1 'polypeptide(L)'
;MQLNRTYTCIPGVHDKSNIYIDNFQYKYYKKSVLRNKMYLICEKQRNKKVNEYCPATAIIENIHDPEYRMRLQPGGHNHGAVEGDLDMPYLRRAIGRRATTLGAMSMPIRHIYNEEIVSHPAGSLGYTFQQAQHRCKRMKSCRRPKIPETIPALIHLLNMPEHITYRTTLREPPSEFFQQALTVDGITIGVIFANLDMIAMFREELRAVTYAGCDGTFKTTPSSPKQFRRGSLMTFQIVYKNV
;
A
#
# COMPACT_ATOMS: atom_id res chain seq x y z
N MET A 1 -7.99 -19.91 -42.40
CA MET A 1 -8.91 -18.82 -42.00
C MET A 1 -8.55 -18.41 -40.58
N GLN A 2 -7.85 -17.29 -40.38
CA GLN A 2 -7.47 -16.83 -39.03
C GLN A 2 -8.73 -16.30 -38.34
N LEU A 3 -9.23 -17.05 -37.35
CA LEU A 3 -10.33 -16.59 -36.49
C LEU A 3 -9.96 -15.24 -35.86
N ASN A 4 -10.86 -14.26 -35.96
CA ASN A 4 -10.76 -13.00 -35.24
C ASN A 4 -10.69 -13.32 -33.74
N ARG A 5 -9.50 -13.24 -33.14
CA ARG A 5 -9.37 -13.33 -31.69
C ARG A 5 -9.61 -11.95 -31.11
N THR A 6 -10.53 -11.87 -30.17
CA THR A 6 -10.71 -10.70 -29.31
C THR A 6 -10.15 -11.00 -27.93
N TYR A 7 -9.87 -9.97 -27.15
CA TYR A 7 -9.38 -10.13 -25.79
C TYR A 7 -10.10 -9.24 -24.79
N THR A 8 -10.07 -9.68 -23.54
CA THR A 8 -10.39 -8.88 -22.36
C THR A 8 -9.12 -8.64 -21.54
N CYS A 9 -9.13 -7.59 -20.73
CA CYS A 9 -8.02 -7.25 -19.85
C CYS A 9 -8.45 -7.39 -18.40
N ILE A 10 -7.75 -8.23 -17.65
CA ILE A 10 -7.92 -8.33 -16.20
C ILE A 10 -6.69 -7.80 -15.46
N PRO A 11 -6.84 -7.42 -14.18
CA PRO A 11 -5.72 -7.04 -13.34
C PRO A 11 -4.62 -8.10 -13.22
N GLY A 12 -3.37 -7.67 -13.32
CA GLY A 12 -2.21 -8.50 -13.01
C GLY A 12 -1.88 -8.53 -11.50
N VAL A 13 -0.75 -9.17 -11.17
CA VAL A 13 -0.26 -9.29 -9.79
C VAL A 13 0.22 -7.94 -9.25
N HIS A 14 0.90 -7.17 -10.10
CA HIS A 14 1.38 -5.82 -9.82
C HIS A 14 0.31 -4.80 -10.22
N ASP A 15 0.26 -3.67 -9.50
CA ASP A 15 -0.81 -2.68 -9.65
C ASP A 15 -1.00 -2.17 -11.08
N LYS A 16 0.11 -1.89 -11.79
CA LYS A 16 0.12 -1.42 -13.18
C LYS A 16 0.24 -2.52 -14.25
N SER A 17 0.28 -3.79 -13.83
CA SER A 17 0.37 -4.92 -14.77
C SER A 17 -1.02 -5.45 -15.12
N ASN A 18 -1.23 -5.86 -16.37
CA ASN A 18 -2.49 -6.48 -16.81
C ASN A 18 -2.22 -7.87 -17.38
N ILE A 19 -3.24 -8.71 -17.36
CA ILE A 19 -3.31 -10.01 -18.02
C ILE A 19 -4.32 -9.88 -19.13
N TYR A 20 -3.97 -10.39 -20.31
CA TYR A 20 -4.79 -10.35 -21.51
C TYR A 20 -5.36 -11.75 -21.71
N ILE A 21 -6.67 -11.87 -21.86
CA ILE A 21 -7.36 -13.16 -21.99
C ILE A 21 -8.11 -13.15 -23.30
N ASP A 22 -7.81 -14.10 -24.19
CA ASP A 22 -8.53 -14.18 -25.45
C ASP A 22 -9.90 -14.86 -25.30
N ASN A 23 -10.73 -14.77 -26.33
CA ASN A 23 -12.04 -15.41 -26.40
C ASN A 23 -12.01 -16.96 -26.32
N PHE A 24 -10.83 -17.57 -26.33
CA PHE A 24 -10.61 -19.00 -26.11
C PHE A 24 -10.04 -19.30 -24.71
N GLN A 25 -10.06 -18.33 -23.81
CA GLN A 25 -9.62 -18.45 -22.41
C GLN A 25 -8.11 -18.73 -22.24
N TYR A 26 -7.28 -18.35 -23.22
CA TYR A 26 -5.82 -18.34 -23.06
C TYR A 26 -5.33 -17.04 -22.44
N LYS A 27 -4.45 -17.16 -21.45
CA LYS A 27 -3.84 -16.03 -20.74
C LYS A 27 -2.52 -15.63 -21.38
N TYR A 28 -2.35 -14.32 -21.56
CA TYR A 28 -1.14 -13.71 -22.05
C TYR A 28 -0.68 -12.56 -21.17
N TYR A 29 0.64 -12.34 -21.18
CA TYR A 29 1.31 -11.24 -20.48
C TYR A 29 2.03 -10.36 -21.49
N LYS A 30 2.04 -9.05 -21.22
CA LYS A 30 2.82 -8.08 -21.98
C LYS A 30 4.31 -8.42 -21.94
N LYS A 31 4.91 -8.61 -23.12
CA LYS A 31 6.37 -8.74 -23.31
C LYS A 31 6.99 -7.40 -23.64
N SER A 32 6.47 -6.70 -24.64
CA SER A 32 6.98 -5.41 -25.08
C SER A 32 5.92 -4.61 -25.83
N VAL A 33 6.17 -3.31 -26.00
CA VAL A 33 5.36 -2.42 -26.85
C VAL A 33 6.32 -1.69 -27.79
N LEU A 34 6.02 -1.68 -29.07
CA LEU A 34 6.82 -1.02 -30.11
C LEU A 34 5.90 -0.46 -31.19
N ARG A 35 6.04 0.83 -31.53
CA ARG A 35 5.31 1.49 -32.63
C ARG A 35 3.80 1.18 -32.62
N ASN A 36 3.14 1.43 -31.49
CA ASN A 36 1.71 1.18 -31.27
C ASN A 36 1.26 -0.30 -31.29
N LYS A 37 2.20 -1.25 -31.41
CA LYS A 37 1.95 -2.69 -31.32
C LYS A 37 2.34 -3.21 -29.95
N MET A 38 1.53 -4.08 -29.36
CA MET A 38 1.86 -4.80 -28.14
C MET A 38 2.11 -6.26 -28.43
N TYR A 39 3.26 -6.75 -27.97
CA TYR A 39 3.64 -8.15 -28.06
C TYR A 39 3.31 -8.84 -26.75
N LEU A 40 2.64 -9.97 -26.88
CA LEU A 40 2.12 -10.78 -25.78
C LEU A 40 2.76 -12.17 -25.84
N ILE A 41 3.05 -12.71 -24.66
CA ILE A 41 3.51 -14.10 -24.48
C ILE A 41 2.51 -14.88 -23.64
N CYS A 42 2.34 -16.16 -23.95
CA CYS A 42 1.50 -17.04 -23.14
C CYS A 42 2.00 -17.11 -21.68
N GLU A 43 1.07 -17.27 -20.74
CA GLU A 43 1.36 -17.53 -19.32
C GLU A 43 2.43 -18.60 -19.10
N LYS A 44 2.32 -19.71 -19.82
CA LYS A 44 3.21 -20.86 -19.71
C LYS A 44 4.65 -20.57 -20.18
N GLN A 45 4.91 -19.47 -20.91
CA GLN A 45 6.28 -19.02 -21.19
C GLN A 45 6.96 -18.36 -20.00
N ARG A 46 6.20 -17.80 -19.06
CA ARG A 46 6.78 -17.20 -17.85
C ARG A 46 7.24 -18.27 -16.86
N ASN A 47 6.66 -19.46 -16.93
CA ASN A 47 7.10 -20.61 -16.14
C ASN A 47 8.38 -21.18 -16.75
N LYS A 48 9.48 -21.13 -16.00
CA LYS A 48 10.79 -21.69 -16.41
C LYS A 48 10.85 -23.23 -16.41
N LYS A 49 9.71 -23.91 -16.19
CA LYS A 49 9.65 -25.37 -16.25
C LYS A 49 9.56 -25.78 -17.71
N VAL A 50 10.64 -26.39 -18.21
CA VAL A 50 10.78 -26.79 -19.62
C VAL A 50 9.59 -27.66 -20.07
N ASN A 51 9.12 -28.56 -19.21
CA ASN A 51 8.04 -29.50 -19.52
C ASN A 51 6.64 -28.85 -19.58
N GLU A 52 6.50 -27.59 -19.17
CA GLU A 52 5.25 -26.82 -19.22
C GLU A 52 5.34 -25.64 -20.18
N TYR A 53 6.41 -25.53 -20.97
CA TYR A 53 6.64 -24.41 -21.86
C TYR A 53 5.66 -24.40 -23.05
N CYS A 54 5.16 -23.22 -23.39
CA CYS A 54 4.26 -23.01 -24.53
C CYS A 54 4.83 -21.96 -25.49
N PRO A 55 5.08 -22.25 -26.78
CA PRO A 55 5.67 -21.28 -27.71
C PRO A 55 4.69 -20.17 -28.15
N ALA A 56 3.41 -20.23 -27.77
CA ALA A 56 2.38 -19.28 -28.21
C ALA A 56 2.72 -17.82 -27.88
N THR A 57 2.70 -16.98 -28.92
CA THR A 57 2.79 -15.53 -28.80
C THR A 57 1.65 -14.88 -29.54
N ALA A 58 1.27 -13.67 -29.13
CA ALA A 58 0.23 -12.91 -29.80
C ALA A 58 0.60 -11.44 -29.92
N ILE A 59 -0.07 -10.73 -30.83
CA ILE A 59 0.16 -9.32 -31.10
C ILE A 59 -1.18 -8.58 -31.10
N ILE A 60 -1.23 -7.47 -30.38
CA ILE A 60 -2.25 -6.44 -30.55
C ILE A 60 -1.64 -5.40 -31.50
N GLU A 61 -2.19 -5.27 -32.71
CA GLU A 61 -1.60 -4.41 -33.75
C GLU A 61 -1.83 -2.92 -33.50
N ASN A 62 -2.88 -2.57 -32.76
CA ASN A 62 -3.17 -1.23 -32.30
C ASN A 62 -3.65 -1.31 -30.84
N ILE A 63 -2.86 -0.80 -29.89
CA ILE A 63 -3.23 -0.83 -28.46
C ILE A 63 -4.47 0.00 -28.12
N HIS A 64 -4.90 0.86 -29.04
CA HIS A 64 -6.10 1.68 -28.93
C HIS A 64 -7.25 1.15 -29.81
N ASP A 65 -7.15 -0.09 -30.31
CA ASP A 65 -8.22 -0.73 -31.08
C ASP A 65 -9.50 -0.84 -30.22
N PRO A 66 -10.61 -0.17 -30.60
CA PRO A 66 -11.85 -0.22 -29.83
C PRO A 66 -12.51 -1.60 -29.88
N GLU A 67 -12.14 -2.45 -30.86
CA GLU A 67 -12.68 -3.79 -31.01
C GLU A 67 -11.88 -4.86 -30.25
N TYR A 68 -10.82 -4.45 -29.54
CA TYR A 68 -9.98 -5.33 -28.72
C TYR A 68 -9.52 -6.58 -29.48
N ARG A 69 -9.07 -6.41 -30.73
CA ARG A 69 -8.59 -7.54 -31.54
C ARG A 69 -7.14 -7.86 -31.22
N MET A 70 -6.82 -9.14 -31.33
CA MET A 70 -5.46 -9.64 -31.27
C MET A 70 -5.22 -10.72 -32.32
N ARG A 71 -3.96 -10.86 -32.75
CA ARG A 71 -3.53 -11.91 -33.66
C ARG A 71 -2.61 -12.87 -32.94
N LEU A 72 -3.00 -14.14 -32.88
CA LEU A 72 -2.13 -15.23 -32.47
C LEU A 72 -1.09 -15.50 -33.58
N GLN A 73 0.17 -15.59 -33.20
CA GLN A 73 1.26 -15.91 -34.13
C GLN A 73 1.29 -17.41 -34.47
N PRO A 74 1.92 -17.79 -35.60
CA PRO A 74 2.14 -19.19 -35.95
C PRO A 74 2.79 -19.99 -34.81
N GLY A 75 2.37 -21.26 -34.66
CA GLY A 75 2.83 -22.16 -33.60
C GLY A 75 1.76 -22.49 -32.55
N GLY A 76 0.84 -21.55 -32.27
CA GLY A 76 -0.32 -21.79 -31.41
C GLY A 76 0.00 -22.26 -29.99
N HIS A 77 -1.04 -22.63 -29.25
CA HIS A 77 -0.91 -23.19 -27.90
C HIS A 77 -0.75 -24.71 -27.96
N ASN A 78 0.10 -25.26 -27.09
CA ASN A 78 0.32 -26.69 -26.90
C ASN A 78 -0.26 -27.21 -25.57
N HIS A 79 -1.20 -26.45 -24.99
CA HIS A 79 -1.89 -26.79 -23.76
C HIS A 79 -3.35 -26.36 -23.86
N GLY A 80 -4.21 -26.94 -23.01
CA GLY A 80 -5.60 -26.51 -22.89
C GLY A 80 -5.72 -25.09 -22.32
N ALA A 81 -6.88 -24.48 -22.53
CA ALA A 81 -7.21 -23.20 -21.91
C ALA A 81 -7.15 -23.30 -20.38
N VAL A 82 -6.77 -22.19 -19.72
CA VAL A 82 -6.64 -22.17 -18.26
C VAL A 82 -7.94 -21.61 -17.69
N GLU A 83 -8.78 -22.49 -17.16
CA GLU A 83 -9.83 -22.05 -16.24
C GLU A 83 -9.15 -21.37 -15.05
N GLY A 84 -9.51 -20.12 -14.80
CA GLY A 84 -9.07 -19.44 -13.60
C GLY A 84 -10.00 -18.33 -13.24
N ASP A 85 -10.06 -18.06 -11.94
CA ASP A 85 -10.85 -17.00 -11.36
C ASP A 85 -10.48 -15.64 -12.01
N LEU A 86 -11.43 -15.10 -12.78
CA LEU A 86 -11.30 -13.82 -13.48
C LEU A 86 -11.60 -12.64 -12.54
N ASP A 87 -12.31 -12.88 -11.43
CA ASP A 87 -12.81 -11.87 -10.51
C ASP A 87 -11.84 -11.60 -9.36
N MET A 88 -11.17 -12.64 -8.84
CA MET A 88 -10.16 -12.49 -7.78
C MET A 88 -9.12 -11.41 -8.09
N PRO A 89 -8.57 -11.31 -9.31
CA PRO A 89 -7.59 -10.28 -9.61
C PRO A 89 -8.11 -8.85 -9.43
N TYR A 90 -9.40 -8.60 -9.65
CA TYR A 90 -10.05 -7.31 -9.39
C TYR A 90 -10.12 -7.00 -7.91
N LEU A 91 -10.70 -7.91 -7.10
CA LEU A 91 -10.74 -7.75 -5.64
C LEU A 91 -9.33 -7.55 -5.06
N ARG A 92 -8.38 -8.38 -5.50
CA ARG A 92 -6.97 -8.26 -5.10
C ARG A 92 -6.40 -6.90 -5.43
N ARG A 93 -6.63 -6.36 -6.63
CA ARG A 93 -6.14 -5.03 -7.02
C ARG A 93 -6.78 -3.94 -6.16
N ALA A 94 -8.09 -3.98 -5.96
CA ALA A 94 -8.84 -2.99 -5.20
C ALA A 94 -8.35 -2.90 -3.75
N ILE A 95 -8.26 -4.04 -3.06
CA ILE A 95 -7.66 -4.15 -1.71
C ILE A 95 -6.24 -3.59 -1.70
N GLY A 96 -5.41 -3.95 -2.69
CA GLY A 96 -4.03 -3.49 -2.77
C GLY A 96 -3.90 -1.97 -2.93
N ARG A 97 -4.77 -1.36 -3.74
CA ARG A 97 -4.81 0.10 -3.92
C ARG A 97 -5.22 0.77 -2.62
N ARG A 98 -6.36 0.37 -2.05
CA ARG A 98 -6.88 0.96 -0.80
C ARG A 98 -5.92 0.79 0.37
N ALA A 99 -5.33 -0.39 0.53
CA ALA A 99 -4.31 -0.65 1.55
C ALA A 99 -3.01 0.12 1.35
N THR A 100 -2.87 0.87 0.25
CA THR A 100 -1.70 1.68 -0.06
C THR A 100 -2.01 3.15 -0.40
N THR A 101 -3.27 3.59 -0.26
CA THR A 101 -3.70 4.98 -0.34
C THR A 101 -3.26 5.76 0.91
N LEU A 102 -2.83 7.02 0.75
CA LEU A 102 -2.53 7.92 1.88
C LEU A 102 -3.74 7.99 2.84
N GLY A 103 -3.50 7.95 4.15
CA GLY A 103 -4.55 7.87 5.18
C GLY A 103 -5.03 6.44 5.50
N ALA A 104 -5.05 5.52 4.55
CA ALA A 104 -5.46 4.13 4.78
C ALA A 104 -4.33 3.21 5.31
N MET A 105 -3.13 3.76 5.55
CA MET A 105 -2.00 3.00 6.10
C MET A 105 -2.27 2.51 7.52
N SER A 106 -3.00 3.30 8.30
CA SER A 106 -3.41 3.00 9.68
C SER A 106 -4.66 2.11 9.75
N MET A 107 -5.46 2.04 8.68
CA MET A 107 -6.68 1.23 8.67
C MET A 107 -6.38 -0.28 8.86
N PRO A 108 -7.18 -0.98 9.70
CA PRO A 108 -7.10 -2.43 9.83
C PRO A 108 -7.33 -3.11 8.48
N ILE A 109 -6.47 -4.06 8.12
CA ILE A 109 -6.59 -4.77 6.84
C ILE A 109 -7.92 -5.53 6.73
N ARG A 110 -8.47 -5.99 7.87
CA ARG A 110 -9.78 -6.66 7.89
C ARG A 110 -10.92 -5.74 7.47
N HIS A 111 -10.87 -4.48 7.89
CA HIS A 111 -11.86 -3.48 7.50
C HIS A 111 -11.82 -3.25 5.99
N ILE A 112 -10.62 -2.99 5.44
CA ILE A 112 -10.42 -2.84 3.98
C ILE A 112 -10.95 -4.07 3.23
N TYR A 113 -10.61 -5.28 3.69
CA TYR A 113 -11.09 -6.50 3.04
C TYR A 113 -12.62 -6.58 3.03
N ASN A 114 -13.26 -6.36 4.18
CA ASN A 114 -14.72 -6.45 4.31
C ASN A 114 -15.45 -5.43 3.42
N GLU A 115 -14.93 -4.22 3.27
CA GLU A 115 -15.52 -3.23 2.37
C GLU A 115 -15.37 -3.63 0.90
N GLU A 116 -14.17 -4.09 0.51
CA GLU A 116 -13.89 -4.40 -0.90
C GLU A 116 -14.62 -5.65 -1.40
N ILE A 117 -14.92 -6.63 -0.52
CA ILE A 117 -15.72 -7.80 -0.91
C ILE A 117 -17.19 -7.45 -1.19
N VAL A 118 -17.71 -6.36 -0.60
CA VAL A 118 -19.08 -5.90 -0.91
C VAL A 118 -19.14 -5.43 -2.36
N SER A 119 -18.09 -4.73 -2.82
CA SER A 119 -18.00 -4.25 -4.21
C SER A 119 -17.50 -5.32 -5.21
N HIS A 120 -16.83 -6.37 -4.74
CA HIS A 120 -16.28 -7.44 -5.59
C HIS A 120 -16.58 -8.85 -5.01
N PRO A 121 -17.86 -9.24 -4.88
CA PRO A 121 -18.24 -10.46 -4.17
C PRO A 121 -17.73 -11.73 -4.84
N ALA A 122 -17.77 -11.81 -6.18
CA ALA A 122 -17.30 -12.97 -6.94
C ALA A 122 -15.81 -13.27 -6.69
N GLY A 123 -14.98 -12.22 -6.61
CA GLY A 123 -13.55 -12.37 -6.36
C GLY A 123 -13.21 -12.91 -4.96
N SER A 124 -14.15 -12.84 -4.01
CA SER A 124 -13.95 -13.37 -2.65
C SER A 124 -13.97 -14.91 -2.61
N LEU A 125 -14.53 -15.55 -3.64
CA LEU A 125 -14.55 -17.02 -3.77
C LEU A 125 -13.13 -17.59 -3.94
N GLY A 126 -12.25 -16.90 -4.68
CA GLY A 126 -10.86 -17.31 -4.90
C GLY A 126 -9.81 -16.47 -4.18
N TYR A 127 -10.20 -15.49 -3.34
CA TYR A 127 -9.28 -14.62 -2.61
C TYR A 127 -9.65 -14.44 -1.15
N THR A 128 -8.94 -15.17 -0.29
CA THR A 128 -9.20 -15.17 1.14
C THR A 128 -8.66 -13.92 1.86
N PHE A 129 -9.23 -13.63 3.03
CA PHE A 129 -8.72 -12.60 3.93
C PHE A 129 -7.24 -12.83 4.32
N GLN A 130 -6.81 -14.07 4.52
CA GLN A 130 -5.42 -14.37 4.87
C GLN A 130 -4.47 -13.96 3.74
N GLN A 131 -4.79 -14.30 2.49
CA GLN A 131 -4.02 -13.89 1.31
C GLN A 131 -3.97 -12.36 1.18
N ALA A 132 -5.11 -11.69 1.37
CA ALA A 132 -5.19 -10.23 1.42
C ALA A 132 -4.29 -9.64 2.53
N GLN A 133 -4.34 -10.20 3.74
CA GLN A 133 -3.56 -9.75 4.88
C GLN A 133 -2.06 -9.82 4.61
N HIS A 134 -1.55 -10.97 4.15
CA HIS A 134 -0.14 -11.15 3.81
C HIS A 134 0.32 -10.16 2.73
N ARG A 135 -0.47 -10.01 1.66
CA ARG A 135 -0.15 -9.08 0.58
C ARG A 135 -0.12 -7.63 1.04
N CYS A 136 -1.13 -7.19 1.79
CA CYS A 136 -1.19 -5.84 2.32
C CYS A 136 -0.05 -5.53 3.28
N LYS A 137 0.30 -6.46 4.18
CA LYS A 137 1.47 -6.30 5.07
C LYS A 137 2.74 -6.06 4.26
N ARG A 138 2.98 -6.87 3.22
CA ARG A 138 4.14 -6.71 2.31
C ARG A 138 4.12 -5.39 1.55
N MET A 139 2.95 -4.98 1.04
CA MET A 139 2.82 -3.72 0.31
C MET A 139 3.02 -2.50 1.21
N LYS A 140 2.45 -2.52 2.42
CA LYS A 140 2.65 -1.48 3.44
C LYS A 140 4.11 -1.43 3.89
N SER A 141 4.76 -2.58 4.12
CA SER A 141 6.18 -2.59 4.54
C SER A 141 7.12 -2.01 3.48
N CYS A 142 6.86 -2.24 2.19
CA CYS A 142 7.65 -1.66 1.11
C CYS A 142 7.48 -0.14 0.96
N ARG A 143 6.42 0.44 1.54
CA ARG A 143 6.11 1.88 1.47
C ARG A 143 6.35 2.62 2.77
N ARG A 144 6.63 1.91 3.86
CA ARG A 144 7.07 2.55 5.10
C ARG A 144 8.46 3.15 4.87
N PRO A 145 8.75 4.35 5.38
CA PRO A 145 10.11 4.84 5.40
C PRO A 145 11.01 3.85 6.11
N LYS A 146 12.29 3.82 5.72
CA LYS A 146 13.29 3.09 6.49
C LYS A 146 13.23 3.55 7.93
N ILE A 147 13.29 2.60 8.87
CA ILE A 147 13.30 2.91 10.29
C ILE A 147 14.52 3.81 10.54
N PRO A 148 14.35 5.05 11.05
CA PRO A 148 15.47 5.95 11.26
C PRO A 148 16.39 5.39 12.33
N GLU A 149 17.69 5.32 12.02
CA GLU A 149 18.72 4.85 12.95
C GLU A 149 19.22 5.96 13.86
N THR A 150 19.06 7.23 13.44
CA THR A 150 19.51 8.43 14.17
C THR A 150 18.40 9.46 14.35
N ILE A 151 18.52 10.31 15.38
CA ILE A 151 17.58 11.41 15.67
C ILE A 151 17.50 12.41 14.49
N PRO A 152 18.62 12.85 13.87
CA PRO A 152 18.57 13.69 12.68
C PRO A 152 17.83 13.02 11.50
N ALA A 153 18.03 11.72 11.29
CA ALA A 153 17.30 10.98 10.25
C ALA A 153 15.80 10.93 10.54
N LEU A 154 15.41 10.77 11.81
CA LEU A 154 14.00 10.85 12.21
C LEU A 154 13.41 12.24 11.94
N ILE A 155 14.10 13.31 12.34
CA ILE A 155 13.67 14.70 12.09
C ILE A 155 13.49 14.94 10.59
N HIS A 156 14.45 14.48 9.78
CA HIS A 156 14.36 14.59 8.33
C HIS A 156 13.12 13.86 7.79
N LEU A 157 12.90 12.61 8.19
CA LEU A 157 11.74 11.81 7.75
C LEU A 157 10.40 12.46 8.14
N LEU A 158 10.29 13.04 9.33
CA LEU A 158 9.06 13.68 9.79
C LEU A 158 8.75 14.98 9.02
N ASN A 159 9.77 15.65 8.52
CA ASN A 159 9.62 16.88 7.72
C ASN A 159 9.34 16.61 6.23
N MET A 160 9.49 15.36 5.75
CA MET A 160 9.20 14.99 4.37
C MET A 160 7.68 15.08 4.07
N PRO A 161 7.26 15.75 2.97
CA PRO A 161 5.85 15.86 2.59
C PRO A 161 5.15 14.50 2.41
N GLU A 162 5.88 13.49 1.93
CA GLU A 162 5.38 12.13 1.71
C GLU A 162 4.98 11.42 3.01
N HIS A 163 5.45 11.92 4.14
CA HIS A 163 5.28 11.35 5.47
C HIS A 163 4.31 12.18 6.33
N ILE A 164 3.46 13.00 5.71
CA ILE A 164 2.51 13.88 6.40
C ILE A 164 1.63 13.14 7.43
N THR A 165 1.30 11.86 7.18
CA THR A 165 0.50 11.03 8.09
C THR A 165 1.17 10.78 9.45
N TYR A 166 2.49 10.95 9.56
CA TYR A 166 3.23 10.82 10.82
C TYR A 166 3.29 12.13 11.61
N ARG A 167 2.89 13.25 11.00
CA ARG A 167 2.89 14.58 11.62
C ARG A 167 1.50 15.20 11.79
N THR A 168 0.43 14.47 11.44
CA THR A 168 -0.94 14.94 11.61
C THR A 168 -1.71 14.09 12.63
N THR A 169 -2.63 14.71 13.35
CA THR A 169 -3.59 14.03 14.22
C THR A 169 -4.60 13.23 13.41
N LEU A 170 -5.20 12.22 14.04
CA LEU A 170 -6.24 11.37 13.42
C LEU A 170 -7.66 11.97 13.50
N ARG A 171 -7.79 13.23 13.94
CA ARG A 171 -9.09 13.90 14.09
C ARG A 171 -9.55 14.47 12.75
N GLU A 172 -10.84 14.81 12.65
CA GLU A 172 -11.40 15.53 11.51
C GLU A 172 -11.89 16.92 11.94
N PRO A 173 -11.35 18.03 11.40
CA PRO A 173 -10.23 18.10 10.45
C PRO A 173 -8.87 17.80 11.11
N PRO A 174 -7.92 17.18 10.38
CA PRO A 174 -6.61 16.85 10.92
C PRO A 174 -5.82 18.12 11.26
N SER A 175 -5.05 18.06 12.33
CA SER A 175 -4.11 19.11 12.74
C SER A 175 -2.68 18.62 12.70
N GLU A 176 -1.74 19.49 12.38
CA GLU A 176 -0.32 19.16 12.46
C GLU A 176 0.18 19.21 13.90
N PHE A 177 1.01 18.23 14.27
CA PHE A 177 1.78 18.28 15.49
C PHE A 177 2.91 19.31 15.33
N PHE A 178 3.12 20.12 16.36
CA PHE A 178 4.31 20.93 16.49
C PHE A 178 5.53 20.04 16.66
N GLN A 179 6.59 20.34 15.92
CA GLN A 179 7.82 19.56 15.90
C GLN A 179 9.06 20.43 15.89
N GLN A 180 10.02 20.09 16.73
CA GLN A 180 11.29 20.82 16.78
C GLN A 180 12.43 19.90 17.23
N ALA A 181 13.62 20.07 16.66
CA ALA A 181 14.81 19.41 17.16
C ALA A 181 15.13 19.94 18.57
N LEU A 182 15.35 19.04 19.54
CA LEU A 182 15.84 19.40 20.85
C LEU A 182 17.37 19.34 20.85
N THR A 183 17.99 20.51 20.91
CA THR A 183 19.45 20.66 20.90
C THR A 183 19.92 21.25 22.23
N VAL A 184 20.88 20.58 22.87
CA VAL A 184 21.52 21.02 24.12
C VAL A 184 23.02 21.04 23.86
N ASP A 185 23.68 22.17 24.15
CA ASP A 185 25.12 22.37 23.92
C ASP A 185 25.58 22.03 22.49
N GLY A 186 24.75 22.35 21.49
CA GLY A 186 25.01 22.06 20.08
C GLY A 186 24.77 20.61 19.67
N ILE A 187 24.37 19.73 20.60
CA ILE A 187 24.09 18.31 20.35
C ILE A 187 22.58 18.10 20.27
N THR A 188 22.09 17.59 19.15
CA THR A 188 20.67 17.18 19.02
C THR A 188 20.43 15.90 19.81
N ILE A 189 19.72 16.03 20.93
CA ILE A 189 19.43 14.93 21.86
C ILE A 189 18.00 14.40 21.73
N GLY A 190 17.13 15.07 20.99
CA GLY A 190 15.75 14.65 20.84
C GLY A 190 14.92 15.40 19.80
N VAL A 191 13.63 15.09 19.78
CA VAL A 191 12.60 15.78 18.99
C VAL A 191 11.46 16.13 19.93
N ILE A 192 11.10 17.41 19.99
CA ILE A 192 9.87 17.88 20.62
C ILE A 192 8.74 17.56 19.66
N PHE A 193 7.67 16.94 20.15
CA PHE A 193 6.49 16.59 19.37
C PHE A 193 5.24 16.88 20.22
N ALA A 194 4.39 17.83 19.80
CA ALA A 194 3.28 18.31 20.63
C ALA A 194 2.01 18.58 19.82
N ASN A 195 0.84 18.20 20.36
CA ASN A 195 -0.45 18.53 19.78
C ASN A 195 -0.91 19.89 20.33
N LEU A 196 -0.48 20.98 19.71
CA LEU A 196 -0.78 22.34 20.20
C LEU A 196 -2.28 22.63 20.21
N ASP A 197 -3.03 22.09 19.25
CA ASP A 197 -4.48 22.30 19.20
C ASP A 197 -5.21 21.63 20.37
N MET A 198 -4.74 20.44 20.78
CA MET A 198 -5.27 19.79 21.98
C MET A 198 -4.93 20.59 23.23
N ILE A 199 -3.69 21.08 23.34
CA ILE A 199 -3.29 21.96 24.46
C ILE A 199 -4.15 23.22 24.50
N ALA A 200 -4.39 23.85 23.34
CA ALA A 200 -5.22 25.05 23.23
C ALA A 200 -6.68 24.78 23.61
N MET A 201 -7.25 23.64 23.21
CA MET A 201 -8.62 23.24 23.55
C MET A 201 -8.83 23.17 25.06
N PHE A 202 -7.87 22.59 25.78
CA PHE A 202 -7.95 22.47 27.23
C PHE A 202 -7.50 23.73 27.97
N ARG A 203 -6.89 24.72 27.29
CA ARG A 203 -6.29 25.90 27.95
C ARG A 203 -7.23 26.63 28.91
N GLU A 204 -8.52 26.76 28.57
CA GLU A 204 -9.50 27.41 29.43
C GLU A 204 -9.87 26.55 30.65
N GLU A 205 -10.05 25.24 30.47
CA GLU A 205 -10.27 24.28 31.56
C GLU A 205 -9.06 24.17 32.48
N LEU A 206 -7.85 24.32 31.92
CA LEU A 206 -6.59 24.31 32.64
C LEU A 206 -6.36 25.57 33.48
N ARG A 207 -7.09 26.68 33.25
CA ARG A 207 -6.97 27.88 34.12
C ARG A 207 -7.35 27.59 35.57
N ALA A 208 -8.24 26.62 35.79
CA ALA A 208 -8.65 26.17 37.13
C ALA A 208 -7.69 25.12 37.73
N VAL A 209 -6.73 24.61 36.94
CA VAL A 209 -5.79 23.59 37.40
C VAL A 209 -4.71 24.23 38.25
N THR A 210 -4.75 23.97 39.56
CA THR A 210 -3.77 24.46 40.54
C THR A 210 -2.55 23.55 40.69
N TYR A 211 -2.66 22.30 40.25
CA TYR A 211 -1.58 21.31 40.29
C TYR A 211 -1.61 20.43 39.04
N ALA A 212 -0.49 20.40 38.31
CA ALA A 212 -0.28 19.50 37.18
C ALA A 212 0.84 18.51 37.55
N GLY A 213 0.52 17.22 37.58
CA GLY A 213 1.49 16.14 37.71
C GLY A 213 1.86 15.58 36.34
N CYS A 214 3.14 15.34 36.09
CA CYS A 214 3.57 14.55 34.93
C CYS A 214 3.58 13.08 35.35
N ASP A 215 2.52 12.34 35.03
CA ASP A 215 2.49 10.90 35.30
C ASP A 215 3.22 10.15 34.18
N GLY A 216 4.28 9.44 34.53
CA GLY A 216 5.24 8.82 33.60
C GLY A 216 4.75 7.49 32.99
N THR A 217 3.45 7.35 32.74
CA THR A 217 2.80 6.02 32.73
C THR A 217 2.76 5.34 31.38
N PHE A 218 3.19 6.01 30.30
CA PHE A 218 3.40 5.36 29.01
C PHE A 218 4.80 5.63 28.51
N LYS A 219 5.79 4.96 29.14
CA LYS A 219 7.15 4.90 28.60
C LYS A 219 7.18 3.98 27.37
N THR A 220 6.51 4.35 26.29
CA THR A 220 6.74 3.76 24.97
C THR A 220 8.09 4.27 24.49
N THR A 221 9.16 3.63 24.95
CA THR A 221 10.51 3.93 24.45
C THR A 221 10.59 3.41 23.02
N PRO A 222 10.76 4.28 22.00
CA PRO A 222 10.88 3.81 20.63
C PRO A 222 12.07 2.85 20.53
N SER A 223 11.91 1.73 19.82
CA SER A 223 13.00 0.78 19.62
C SER A 223 14.12 1.34 18.74
N SER A 224 13.81 2.40 17.97
CA SER A 224 14.71 3.16 17.10
C SER A 224 14.27 4.64 16.99
N PRO A 225 15.18 5.60 16.77
CA PRO A 225 16.65 5.50 16.86
C PRO A 225 17.14 4.92 18.18
N LYS A 226 18.23 4.13 18.17
CA LYS A 226 18.80 3.55 19.41
C LYS A 226 19.19 4.62 20.44
N GLN A 227 19.42 5.85 19.99
CA GLN A 227 19.67 7.02 20.84
C GLN A 227 18.52 7.27 21.85
N PHE A 228 17.28 6.91 21.50
CA PHE A 228 16.14 6.95 22.42
C PHE A 228 16.11 5.81 23.44
N ARG A 229 16.93 4.75 23.33
CA ARG A 229 16.99 3.75 24.41
C ARG A 229 17.55 4.31 25.72
N ARG A 230 18.32 5.40 25.63
CA ARG A 230 18.85 6.15 26.78
C ARG A 230 18.08 7.45 27.06
N GLY A 231 17.19 7.89 26.16
CA GLY A 231 16.41 9.12 26.28
C GLY A 231 14.91 8.81 26.43
N SER A 232 14.24 9.42 27.39
CA SER A 232 12.81 9.20 27.60
C SER A 232 11.99 9.85 26.48
N LEU A 233 10.98 9.15 25.97
CA LEU A 233 9.82 9.83 25.38
C LEU A 233 9.10 10.52 26.55
N MET A 234 9.12 11.85 26.59
CA MET A 234 8.39 12.59 27.61
C MET A 234 7.03 12.97 27.05
N THR A 235 5.99 12.26 27.50
CA THR A 235 4.61 12.61 27.20
C THR A 235 4.08 13.40 28.39
N PHE A 236 3.69 14.67 28.17
CA PHE A 236 2.96 15.41 29.18
C PHE A 236 1.50 14.96 29.13
N GLN A 237 1.06 14.22 30.16
CA GLN A 237 -0.35 13.99 30.43
C GLN A 237 -0.76 14.94 31.55
N ILE A 238 -1.86 15.67 31.35
CA ILE A 238 -2.42 16.50 32.41
C ILE A 238 -3.50 15.67 33.09
N VAL A 239 -3.23 15.23 34.32
CA VAL A 239 -4.19 14.49 35.14
C VAL A 239 -4.99 15.48 35.98
N TYR A 240 -6.30 15.55 35.73
CA TYR A 240 -7.22 16.32 36.55
C TYR A 240 -7.37 15.63 37.91
N LYS A 241 -7.14 16.36 39.00
CA LYS A 241 -7.65 15.99 40.31
C LYS A 241 -8.91 16.82 40.55
N ASN A 242 -10.08 16.24 40.29
CA ASN A 242 -11.32 16.82 40.79
C ASN A 242 -11.27 16.76 42.31
N VAL A 243 -11.23 17.94 42.94
CA VAL A 243 -11.52 18.12 44.38
C VAL A 243 -12.96 18.57 44.49
#